data_AF-J9G9M3-F1
#
_entry.id   AF-J9G9M3-F1
#
_cell.length_a   1.000
_cell.length_b   1.000
_cell.length_c   1.000
_cell.angle_alpha   90.00
_cell.angle_beta   90.00
_cell.angle_gamma   90.00
#
_symmetry.space_group_name_H-M   'P 1'
#
loop_
_entity.id
_entity.type
_entity.pdbx_description
1 polymer ?
#
loop_
_entity_poly.entity_id
_entity_poly.type
_entity_poly.pdbx_seq_one_letter_code
_entity_poly.pdbx_strand_id
1 'polypeptide(L)' 'MIQQESYLKVADNTGAKELKCIRVLGGTKRKYAS' A
#
# COMPACT_ATOMS: atom_id res chain seq x y z
N MET A 1 -0.72 5.63 7.46
CA MET A 1 0.76 5.47 7.43
C MET A 1 1.09 4.09 6.87
N ILE A 2 1.33 4.02 5.57
CA ILE A 2 1.61 2.80 4.81
C ILE A 2 3.01 2.94 4.24
N GLN A 3 3.85 1.91 4.38
CA GLN A 3 5.20 1.85 3.82
C GLN A 3 5.36 0.64 2.90
N GLN A 4 6.50 0.56 2.21
CA GLN A 4 6.86 -0.65 1.49
C GLN A 4 6.77 -1.88 2.39
N GLU A 5 6.32 -2.98 1.81
CA GLU A 5 6.07 -4.27 2.45
C GLU A 5 4.97 -4.32 3.50
N SER A 6 4.18 -3.24 3.64
CA SER A 6 2.97 -3.28 4.46
C SER A 6 1.91 -4.18 3.83
N TYR A 7 1.29 -5.05 4.64
CA TYR A 7 0.12 -5.82 4.25
C TYR A 7 -1.16 -5.04 4.60
N LEU A 8 -2.12 -5.01 3.69
CA LEU A 8 -3.39 -4.27 3.81
C LEU A 8 -4.56 -5.19 3.50
N LYS A 9 -5.68 -4.98 4.20
CA LYS A 9 -6.96 -5.62 3.84
C LYS A 9 -7.64 -4.84 2.73
N VAL A 10 -8.23 -5.55 1.78
CA VAL A 10 -9.01 -4.96 0.70
C VAL A 10 -10.38 -4.54 1.25
N ALA A 11 -10.83 -3.34 0.86
CA ALA A 11 -12.09 -2.76 1.31
C ALA A 11 -13.09 -2.53 0.16
N ASP A 12 -12.79 -3.03 -1.04
CA ASP A 12 -13.67 -2.98 -2.21
C ASP A 12 -14.18 -4.39 -2.59
N ASN A 13 -14.93 -4.47 -3.68
CA ASN A 13 -15.56 -5.69 -4.19
C ASN A 13 -14.76 -6.39 -5.30
N THR A 14 -13.46 -6.14 -5.42
CA THR A 14 -12.62 -6.73 -6.47
C THR A 14 -12.30 -8.22 -6.27
N GLY A 15 -12.62 -8.78 -5.10
CA GLY A 15 -12.41 -10.20 -4.75
C GLY A 15 -11.02 -10.52 -4.20
N ALA A 16 -10.10 -9.55 -4.17
CA ALA A 16 -8.85 -9.68 -3.45
C ALA A 16 -9.08 -9.63 -1.92
N LYS A 17 -8.28 -10.39 -1.15
CA LYS A 17 -8.38 -10.44 0.32
C LYS A 17 -7.36 -9.53 1.00
N GLU A 18 -6.13 -9.59 0.53
CA GLU A 18 -4.99 -8.85 1.09
C GLU A 18 -4.09 -8.30 -0.03
N LEU A 19 -3.39 -7.21 0.26
CA LEU A 19 -2.46 -6.54 -0.64
C LEU A 19 -1.11 -6.34 0.06
N LYS A 20 -0.01 -6.46 -0.68
CA LYS A 20 1.33 -6.03 -0.24
C LYS A 20 1.71 -4.72 -0.95
N CYS A 21 2.05 -3.68 -0.18
CA CYS A 21 2.58 -2.45 -0.75
C CYS A 21 4.01 -2.66 -1.27
N ILE A 22 4.27 -2.42 -2.55
CA ILE A 22 5.62 -2.57 -3.14
C ILE A 22 6.37 -1.25 -3.29
N ARG A 23 5.64 -0.13 -3.35
CA ARG A 23 6.19 1.22 -3.54
C ARG A 23 5.21 2.29 -3.08
N VAL A 24 5.72 3.33 -2.45
CA VAL A 24 4.98 4.59 -2.21
C VAL A 24 5.28 5.55 -3.35
N LEU A 25 4.24 5.98 -4.08
CA LEU A 25 4.37 6.93 -5.19
C LEU A 25 4.43 8.38 -4.69
N GLY A 26 5.02 9.29 -5.48
CA GLY A 26 5.08 10.72 -5.16
C GLY A 26 6.49 11.29 -4.91
N GLY A 27 7.52 10.75 -5.57
CA GLY A 27 8.88 11.30 -5.57
C GLY A 27 9.95 10.36 -4.98
N THR A 28 11.23 10.73 -5.15
CA THR A 28 12.39 9.86 -4.89
C THR A 28 12.62 9.52 -3.41
N LYS A 29 12.10 10.31 -2.46
CA LYS A 29 12.37 10.13 -1.02
C LYS A 29 11.12 9.91 -0.17
N ARG A 30 9.96 9.66 -0.78
CA ARG A 30 8.72 9.47 -0.04
C ARG A 30 8.68 8.08 0.59
N LYS A 31 8.68 8.04 1.93
CA LYS A 31 8.71 6.79 2.72
C LYS A 31 7.32 6.27 3.10
N TYR A 32 6.36 7.18 3.29
CA TYR A 32 5.04 6.86 3.80
C TYR A 32 3.93 7.45 2.94
N ALA A 33 2.87 6.68 2.74
CA ALA A 33 1.56 7.18 2.35
C ALA A 33 0.69 7.33 3.62
N SER A 34 -0.07 8.40 3.70
CA SER A 34 -1.03 8.62 4.80
C SER A 34 -2.27 7.78 4.56
#